data_AF-A0AAW8QKA5-F1
#
_entry.id   AF-A0AAW8QKA5-F1
#
_cell.length_a   1.000
_cell.length_b   1.000
_cell.length_c   1.000
_cell.angle_alpha   90.00
_cell.angle_beta   90.00
_cell.angle_gamma   90.00
#
_symmetry.space_group_name_H-M   'P 1'
#
loop_
_entity.id
_entity.type
_entity.pdbx_description
1 polymer ?
#
loop_
_entity_poly.entity_id
_entity_poly.type
_entity_poly.pdbx_seq_one_letter_code
_entity_poly.pdbx_strand_id
1 'polypeptide(L)'
;MNQEDIDYFYEKYGQPIDKVEVTEDIIKKYRGKLPESILEQWRLFGFAGYLNGLYWITNPDDYAEVIYDWLEETPLPDDDVYHVLARSAFGELLIWGEKNFYRYYLKPMEGILHDSGEKDEDAEFYGDLFFFYSNKDSLDHIDKDGKKLFDRAVKKLGVLKADEMYAFEPALALGGVESLTYLAKVNLPVHMKLLKQMTPLRLRTFEDLSAALYGVSYSVDDLTSGQDAESPYQESVQAGEVCPRTGYWTTPAQPDTRHYCKKGEVLPEIKEQDWGEVYWYWDGE
;
A
#
# COMPACT_ATOMS: atom_id res chain seq x y z
N MET A 1 7.24 -11.85 -22.20
CA MET A 1 6.57 -12.78 -21.24
C MET A 1 6.35 -14.16 -21.88
N ASN A 2 6.56 -15.25 -21.15
CA ASN A 2 6.41 -16.62 -21.65
C ASN A 2 5.05 -17.26 -21.24
N GLN A 3 4.78 -18.50 -21.65
CA GLN A 3 3.52 -19.18 -21.32
C GLN A 3 3.37 -19.50 -19.82
N GLU A 4 4.46 -19.80 -19.12
CA GLU A 4 4.44 -20.09 -17.68
C GLU A 4 4.04 -18.85 -16.88
N ASP A 5 4.51 -17.66 -17.27
CA ASP A 5 4.13 -16.39 -16.65
C ASP A 5 2.63 -16.10 -16.83
N ILE A 6 2.09 -16.40 -18.02
CA ILE A 6 0.67 -16.23 -18.34
C ILE A 6 -0.20 -17.20 -17.52
N ASP A 7 0.23 -18.47 -17.45
CA ASP A 7 -0.47 -19.50 -16.67
C ASP A 7 -0.46 -19.14 -15.18
N TYR A 8 0.69 -18.68 -14.66
CA TYR A 8 0.82 -18.17 -13.30
C TYR A 8 -0.12 -16.99 -13.04
N PHE A 9 -0.22 -16.05 -13.98
CA PHE A 9 -1.14 -14.93 -13.85
C PHE A 9 -2.59 -15.44 -13.70
N TYR A 10 -3.05 -16.33 -14.57
CA TYR A 10 -4.42 -16.85 -14.48
C TYR A 10 -4.66 -17.76 -13.28
N GLU A 11 -3.64 -18.47 -12.79
CA GLU A 11 -3.73 -19.22 -11.53
C GLU A 11 -3.91 -18.27 -10.33
N LYS A 12 -3.13 -17.18 -10.28
CA LYS A 12 -3.14 -16.22 -9.17
C LYS A 12 -4.36 -15.30 -9.19
N TYR A 13 -4.69 -14.77 -10.37
CA TYR A 13 -5.69 -13.70 -10.54
C TYR A 13 -7.04 -14.20 -11.05
N GLY A 14 -7.11 -15.42 -11.58
CA GLY A 14 -8.31 -15.99 -12.17
C GLY A 14 -8.59 -15.46 -13.59
N GLN A 15 -9.69 -15.94 -14.16
CA GLN A 15 -10.09 -15.60 -15.53
C GLN A 15 -10.64 -14.16 -15.62
N PRO A 16 -10.46 -13.49 -16.76
CA PRO A 16 -10.85 -12.10 -16.92
C PRO A 16 -12.39 -11.92 -16.94
N ILE A 17 -12.84 -10.79 -16.41
CA ILE A 17 -14.21 -10.30 -16.41
C ILE A 17 -14.27 -9.07 -17.32
N ASP A 18 -15.31 -8.99 -18.15
CA ASP A 18 -15.55 -7.86 -19.06
C ASP A 18 -14.33 -7.48 -19.91
N LYS A 19 -13.57 -8.48 -20.39
CA LYS A 19 -12.33 -8.25 -21.14
C LYS A 19 -12.57 -7.44 -22.41
N VAL A 20 -11.77 -6.38 -22.56
CA VAL A 20 -11.61 -5.62 -23.80
C VAL A 20 -10.19 -5.84 -24.31
N GLU A 21 -10.07 -6.35 -25.54
CA GLU A 21 -8.77 -6.51 -26.19
C GLU A 21 -8.14 -5.14 -26.49
N VAL A 22 -6.84 -5.00 -26.21
CA VAL A 22 -6.13 -3.74 -26.47
C VAL A 22 -5.77 -3.65 -27.95
N THR A 23 -6.16 -2.56 -28.60
CA THR A 23 -5.87 -2.33 -30.01
C THR A 23 -4.44 -1.84 -30.22
N GLU A 24 -3.86 -2.12 -31.39
CA GLU A 24 -2.52 -1.61 -31.73
C GLU A 24 -2.47 -0.07 -31.80
N ASP A 25 -3.60 0.61 -32.02
CA ASP A 25 -3.66 2.07 -31.95
C ASP A 25 -3.43 2.57 -30.52
N ILE A 26 -3.99 1.90 -29.51
CA ILE A 26 -3.71 2.17 -28.09
C ILE A 26 -2.25 1.86 -27.78
N ILE A 27 -1.74 0.70 -28.21
CA ILE A 27 -0.32 0.37 -27.98
C ILE A 27 0.62 1.41 -28.59
N LYS A 28 0.36 1.83 -29.83
CA LYS A 28 1.14 2.87 -30.51
C LYS A 28 1.05 4.22 -29.79
N LYS A 29 -0.11 4.57 -29.22
CA LYS A 29 -0.32 5.82 -28.48
C LYS A 29 0.50 5.91 -27.19
N TYR A 30 0.70 4.78 -26.50
CA TYR A 30 1.44 4.70 -25.24
C TYR A 30 2.89 4.24 -25.38
N ARG A 31 3.31 3.81 -26.58
CA ARG A 31 4.71 3.51 -26.86
C ARG A 31 5.62 4.71 -26.59
N GLY A 32 6.65 4.50 -25.77
CA GLY A 32 7.59 5.53 -25.34
C GLY A 32 7.10 6.37 -24.15
N LYS A 33 5.87 6.17 -23.69
CA LYS A 33 5.32 6.73 -22.45
C LYS A 33 5.29 5.68 -21.33
N LEU A 34 4.96 4.46 -21.71
CA LEU A 34 4.99 3.29 -20.85
C LEU A 34 6.11 2.34 -21.31
N PRO A 35 6.71 1.56 -20.39
CA PRO A 35 7.66 0.50 -20.73
C PRO A 35 7.01 -0.56 -21.64
N GLU A 36 7.79 -1.19 -22.51
CA GLU A 36 7.27 -2.19 -23.45
C GLU A 36 6.74 -3.43 -22.72
N SER A 37 7.27 -3.78 -21.55
CA SER A 37 6.71 -4.80 -20.65
C SER A 37 5.23 -4.57 -20.29
N ILE A 38 4.83 -3.32 -20.01
CA ILE A 38 3.42 -2.98 -19.75
C ILE A 38 2.59 -3.14 -21.02
N LEU A 39 3.12 -2.71 -22.17
CA LEU A 39 2.44 -2.83 -23.46
C LEU A 39 2.29 -4.30 -23.90
N GLU A 40 3.26 -5.16 -23.60
CA GLU A 40 3.19 -6.60 -23.81
C GLU A 40 2.10 -7.23 -22.92
N GLN A 41 2.10 -6.89 -21.63
CA GLN A 41 1.06 -7.34 -20.69
C GLN A 41 -0.35 -6.92 -21.14
N TRP A 42 -0.54 -5.69 -21.61
CA TRP A 42 -1.81 -5.24 -22.17
C TRP A 42 -2.29 -6.08 -23.36
N ARG A 43 -1.39 -6.45 -24.28
CA ARG A 43 -1.75 -7.33 -25.42
C ARG A 43 -2.20 -8.71 -24.96
N LEU A 44 -1.65 -9.23 -23.86
CA LEU A 44 -1.96 -10.57 -23.35
C LEU A 44 -3.23 -10.58 -22.51
N PHE A 45 -3.35 -9.63 -21.59
CA PHE A 45 -4.36 -9.63 -20.55
C PHE A 45 -5.58 -8.77 -20.89
N GLY A 46 -5.43 -7.75 -21.75
CA GLY A 46 -6.52 -6.84 -22.06
C GLY A 46 -6.83 -5.86 -20.92
N PHE A 47 -7.79 -4.98 -21.15
CA PHE A 47 -8.44 -4.23 -20.09
C PHE A 47 -9.56 -5.10 -19.51
N ALA A 48 -9.43 -5.54 -18.27
CA ALA A 48 -10.30 -6.55 -17.69
C ALA A 48 -10.28 -6.55 -16.16
N GLY A 49 -11.33 -7.13 -15.58
CA GLY A 49 -11.41 -7.44 -14.16
C GLY A 49 -10.86 -8.81 -13.83
N TYR A 50 -10.19 -8.92 -12.69
CA TYR A 50 -9.56 -10.10 -12.14
C TYR A 50 -9.87 -10.22 -10.65
N LEU A 51 -9.49 -11.33 -10.03
CA LEU A 51 -9.76 -11.64 -8.62
C LEU A 51 -11.25 -11.47 -8.31
N ASN A 52 -12.11 -12.02 -9.18
CA ASN A 52 -13.56 -11.91 -9.10
C ASN A 52 -14.09 -10.45 -9.07
N GLY A 53 -13.35 -9.53 -9.68
CA GLY A 53 -13.67 -8.11 -9.76
C GLY A 53 -13.01 -7.25 -8.67
N LEU A 54 -12.07 -7.78 -7.89
CA LEU A 54 -11.28 -6.98 -6.94
C LEU A 54 -10.24 -6.11 -7.63
N TYR A 55 -9.66 -6.59 -8.72
CA TYR A 55 -8.54 -5.95 -9.41
C TYR A 55 -8.89 -5.73 -10.87
N TRP A 56 -8.60 -4.57 -11.43
CA TRP A 56 -8.95 -4.24 -12.81
C TRP A 56 -7.79 -3.58 -13.51
N ILE A 57 -7.36 -4.14 -14.64
CA ILE A 57 -6.43 -3.49 -15.57
C ILE A 57 -7.25 -2.52 -16.42
N THR A 58 -6.83 -1.26 -16.47
CA THR A 58 -7.64 -0.17 -17.03
C THR A 58 -7.04 0.43 -18.29
N ASN A 59 -7.89 0.93 -19.17
CA ASN A 59 -7.48 1.84 -20.23
C ASN A 59 -7.23 3.23 -19.61
N PRO A 60 -6.01 3.79 -19.68
CA PRO A 60 -5.74 5.06 -18.99
C PRO A 60 -6.50 6.24 -19.60
N ASP A 61 -6.97 6.13 -20.84
CA ASP A 61 -7.82 7.14 -21.47
C ASP A 61 -9.15 7.37 -20.73
N ASP A 62 -9.71 6.31 -20.14
CA ASP A 62 -10.98 6.39 -19.42
C ASP A 62 -10.84 7.12 -18.08
N TYR A 63 -9.60 7.30 -17.61
CA TYR A 63 -9.26 7.87 -16.31
C TYR A 63 -8.49 9.19 -16.42
N ALA A 64 -8.14 9.64 -17.62
CA ALA A 64 -7.30 10.82 -17.82
C ALA A 64 -7.89 12.08 -17.15
N GLU A 65 -9.18 12.34 -17.28
CA GLU A 65 -9.82 13.47 -16.58
C GLU A 65 -9.83 13.25 -15.06
N VAL A 66 -10.22 12.05 -14.62
CA VAL A 66 -10.37 11.73 -13.19
C VAL A 66 -9.06 11.90 -12.43
N ILE A 67 -7.94 11.38 -12.96
CA ILE A 67 -6.67 11.45 -12.23
C ILE A 67 -6.17 12.89 -12.09
N TYR A 68 -6.30 13.72 -13.14
CA TYR A 68 -5.85 15.10 -13.09
C TYR A 68 -6.77 16.00 -12.26
N ASP A 69 -8.09 15.72 -12.22
CA ASP A 69 -8.99 16.37 -11.26
C ASP A 69 -8.49 16.14 -9.83
N TRP A 70 -8.13 14.90 -9.48
CA TRP A 70 -7.61 14.58 -8.14
C TRP A 70 -6.25 15.21 -7.84
N LEU A 71 -5.35 15.24 -8.82
CA LEU A 71 -3.99 15.74 -8.64
C LEU A 71 -3.84 17.27 -8.78
N GLU A 72 -4.89 18.00 -9.16
CA GLU A 72 -4.86 19.45 -9.44
C GLU A 72 -4.20 20.29 -8.33
N GLU A 73 -4.45 19.95 -7.07
CA GLU A 73 -3.93 20.68 -5.90
C GLU A 73 -2.57 20.16 -5.41
N THR A 74 -1.89 19.33 -6.21
CA THR A 74 -0.59 18.74 -5.89
C THR A 74 0.47 19.24 -6.88
N PRO A 75 1.78 19.14 -6.57
CA PRO A 75 2.83 19.48 -7.52
C PRO A 75 3.00 18.44 -8.64
N LEU A 76 2.33 17.28 -8.54
CA LEU A 76 2.52 16.15 -9.46
C LEU A 76 2.26 16.51 -10.93
N PRO A 77 1.14 17.20 -11.30
CA PRO A 77 0.86 17.50 -12.71
C PRO A 77 1.96 18.32 -13.42
N ASP A 78 2.76 19.08 -12.67
CA ASP A 78 3.89 19.85 -13.20
C ASP A 78 5.19 19.02 -13.29
N ASP A 79 5.31 17.95 -12.50
CA ASP A 79 6.50 17.09 -12.42
C ASP A 79 6.53 16.02 -13.53
N ASP A 80 5.39 15.37 -13.77
CA ASP A 80 5.29 14.19 -14.63
C ASP A 80 3.92 14.04 -15.31
N VAL A 81 3.81 13.09 -16.24
CA VAL A 81 2.55 12.67 -16.84
C VAL A 81 2.11 11.35 -16.21
N TYR A 82 0.88 11.29 -15.71
CA TYR A 82 0.38 10.17 -14.92
C TYR A 82 -0.76 9.44 -15.61
N HIS A 83 -0.70 8.10 -15.55
CA HIS A 83 -1.63 7.18 -16.20
C HIS A 83 -2.20 6.21 -15.16
N VAL A 84 -3.52 6.06 -15.09
CA VAL A 84 -4.14 5.01 -14.25
C VAL A 84 -4.11 3.70 -15.03
N LEU A 85 -3.24 2.78 -14.60
CA LEU A 85 -3.04 1.51 -15.29
C LEU A 85 -3.88 0.38 -14.69
N ALA A 86 -4.24 0.51 -13.41
CA ALA A 86 -5.13 -0.42 -12.75
C ALA A 86 -5.90 0.22 -11.59
N ARG A 87 -6.95 -0.45 -11.13
CA ARG A 87 -7.75 -0.03 -9.97
C ARG A 87 -8.32 -1.18 -9.15
N SER A 88 -8.65 -0.93 -7.89
CA SER A 88 -9.34 -1.90 -7.04
C SER A 88 -10.87 -1.85 -7.18
N ALA A 89 -11.58 -2.82 -6.58
CA ALA A 89 -13.04 -2.78 -6.44
C ALA A 89 -13.55 -1.59 -5.62
N PHE A 90 -12.69 -0.99 -4.82
CA PHE A 90 -13.00 0.11 -3.91
C PHE A 90 -12.52 1.46 -4.45
N GLY A 91 -12.08 1.50 -5.71
CA GLY A 91 -11.69 2.72 -6.40
C GLY A 91 -10.29 3.22 -6.09
N GLU A 92 -9.46 2.44 -5.40
CA GLU A 92 -8.02 2.72 -5.34
C GLU A 92 -7.45 2.71 -6.75
N LEU A 93 -6.71 3.76 -7.13
CA LEU A 93 -6.12 3.92 -8.45
C LEU A 93 -4.61 3.68 -8.36
N LEU A 94 -4.10 2.74 -9.14
CA LEU A 94 -2.69 2.45 -9.29
C LEU A 94 -2.15 3.25 -10.47
N ILE A 95 -1.22 4.15 -10.20
CA ILE A 95 -0.80 5.19 -11.13
C ILE A 95 0.62 4.91 -11.61
N TRP A 96 0.86 5.18 -12.88
CA TRP A 96 2.19 5.18 -13.49
C TRP A 96 2.57 6.57 -13.98
N GLY A 97 3.66 7.11 -13.48
CA GLY A 97 4.32 8.31 -14.02
C GLY A 97 5.30 7.95 -15.14
N GLU A 98 5.33 8.71 -16.24
CA GLU A 98 6.28 8.47 -17.34
C GLU A 98 7.76 8.56 -16.89
N LYS A 99 8.06 9.35 -15.85
CA LYS A 99 9.40 9.47 -15.24
C LYS A 99 9.50 8.75 -13.89
N ASN A 100 8.43 8.81 -13.11
CA ASN A 100 8.38 8.36 -11.71
C ASN A 100 7.78 6.95 -11.52
N PHE A 101 7.35 6.30 -12.60
CA PHE A 101 6.85 4.92 -12.61
C PHE A 101 5.71 4.69 -11.60
N TYR A 102 5.68 3.56 -10.91
CA TYR A 102 4.64 3.12 -9.98
C TYR A 102 4.71 3.77 -8.57
N ARG A 103 5.41 4.90 -8.41
CA ARG A 103 5.64 5.57 -7.11
C ARG A 103 4.35 5.89 -6.34
N TYR A 104 3.30 6.30 -7.05
CA TYR A 104 2.09 6.83 -6.44
C TYR A 104 0.88 5.91 -6.63
N TYR A 105 0.02 5.87 -5.62
CA TYR A 105 -1.34 5.35 -5.76
C TYR A 105 -2.31 6.23 -4.97
N LEU A 106 -3.55 6.31 -5.44
CA LEU A 106 -4.57 7.18 -4.89
C LEU A 106 -5.69 6.35 -4.27
N LYS A 107 -6.14 6.74 -3.08
CA LYS A 107 -7.33 6.21 -2.41
C LYS A 107 -8.41 7.30 -2.31
N PRO A 108 -9.27 7.44 -3.34
CA PRO A 108 -10.28 8.50 -3.41
C PRO A 108 -11.28 8.50 -2.25
N MET A 109 -11.66 7.34 -1.73
CA MET A 109 -12.61 7.25 -0.61
C MET A 109 -12.03 7.85 0.69
N GLU A 110 -10.72 7.73 0.87
CA GLU A 110 -10.00 8.22 2.05
C GLU A 110 -9.40 9.62 1.84
N GLY A 111 -9.29 10.06 0.58
CA GLY A 111 -8.61 11.32 0.24
C GLY A 111 -7.12 11.23 0.45
N ILE A 112 -6.50 10.07 0.20
CA ILE A 112 -5.07 9.87 0.44
C ILE A 112 -4.36 9.56 -0.87
N LEU A 113 -3.35 10.37 -1.20
CA LEU A 113 -2.34 10.08 -2.21
C LEU A 113 -1.13 9.50 -1.48
N HIS A 114 -0.78 8.25 -1.76
CA HIS A 114 0.37 7.61 -1.18
C HIS A 114 1.61 7.82 -2.05
N ASP A 115 2.73 8.10 -1.40
CA ASP A 115 4.06 8.13 -2.00
C ASP A 115 4.88 6.95 -1.51
N SER A 116 5.20 6.01 -2.41
CA SER A 116 6.00 4.82 -2.10
C SER A 116 7.51 5.10 -2.06
N GLY A 117 7.94 6.33 -2.34
CA GLY A 117 9.34 6.74 -2.30
C GLY A 117 10.07 6.63 -3.64
N GLU A 118 11.39 6.71 -3.57
CA GLU A 118 12.26 6.69 -4.76
C GLU A 118 12.37 5.29 -5.37
N LYS A 119 12.66 5.28 -6.66
CA LYS A 119 12.93 4.07 -7.45
C LYS A 119 14.40 3.67 -7.34
N ASP A 120 14.65 2.38 -7.18
CA ASP A 120 15.97 1.77 -7.19
C ASP A 120 16.31 1.05 -8.50
N GLU A 121 15.30 0.82 -9.35
CA GLU A 121 15.42 0.11 -10.62
C GLU A 121 14.83 0.91 -11.81
N ASP A 122 14.96 0.37 -13.02
CA ASP A 122 14.48 0.99 -14.24
C ASP A 122 12.98 0.77 -14.54
N ALA A 123 12.49 1.44 -15.60
CA ALA A 123 11.09 1.39 -16.00
C ALA A 123 10.63 -0.02 -16.39
N GLU A 124 11.50 -0.82 -17.01
CA GLU A 124 11.13 -2.14 -17.50
C GLU A 124 11.06 -3.14 -16.35
N PHE A 125 11.95 -3.05 -15.36
CA PHE A 125 11.88 -3.87 -14.15
C PHE A 125 10.52 -3.71 -13.44
N TYR A 126 10.10 -2.47 -13.18
CA TYR A 126 8.80 -2.25 -12.54
C TYR A 126 7.62 -2.49 -13.49
N GLY A 127 7.81 -2.25 -14.78
CA GLY A 127 6.82 -2.53 -15.81
C GLY A 127 6.47 -4.02 -15.84
N ASP A 128 7.46 -4.90 -15.86
CA ASP A 128 7.29 -6.37 -15.82
C ASP A 128 6.51 -6.84 -14.59
N LEU A 129 6.68 -6.15 -13.46
CA LEU A 129 6.04 -6.51 -12.20
C LEU A 129 4.69 -5.83 -11.95
N PHE A 130 4.35 -4.77 -12.70
CA PHE A 130 3.26 -3.86 -12.33
C PHE A 130 1.92 -4.58 -12.13
N PHE A 131 1.50 -5.41 -13.08
CA PHE A 131 0.24 -6.16 -12.96
C PHE A 131 0.36 -7.43 -12.10
N PHE A 132 1.57 -7.77 -11.65
CA PHE A 132 1.86 -8.94 -10.82
C PHE A 132 2.06 -8.60 -9.33
N TYR A 133 2.28 -7.32 -9.00
CA TYR A 133 2.59 -6.86 -7.65
C TYR A 133 1.36 -6.83 -6.73
N SER A 134 0.22 -6.37 -7.24
CA SER A 134 -1.00 -6.27 -6.47
C SER A 134 -1.53 -7.65 -6.05
N ASN A 135 -2.07 -7.77 -4.84
CA ASN A 135 -2.66 -9.01 -4.38
C ASN A 135 -3.97 -8.76 -3.64
N LYS A 136 -4.73 -9.83 -3.39
CA LYS A 136 -6.04 -9.74 -2.74
C LYS A 136 -5.98 -9.03 -1.39
N ASP A 137 -4.90 -9.22 -0.64
CA ASP A 137 -4.79 -8.70 0.72
C ASP A 137 -4.53 -7.19 0.73
N SER A 138 -3.73 -6.68 -0.21
CA SER A 138 -3.43 -5.25 -0.32
C SER A 138 -4.56 -4.44 -0.95
N LEU A 139 -5.34 -5.05 -1.86
CA LEU A 139 -6.41 -4.36 -2.60
C LEU A 139 -7.77 -4.35 -1.88
N ASP A 140 -7.96 -5.22 -0.88
CA ASP A 140 -9.22 -5.31 -0.14
C ASP A 140 -9.33 -4.18 0.89
N HIS A 141 -10.54 -3.65 1.06
CA HIS A 141 -10.83 -2.62 2.04
C HIS A 141 -11.13 -3.25 3.39
N ILE A 142 -10.55 -2.71 4.46
CA ILE A 142 -10.76 -3.19 5.83
C ILE A 142 -11.86 -2.36 6.47
N ASP A 143 -12.88 -3.02 7.03
CA ASP A 143 -13.94 -2.32 7.77
C ASP A 143 -13.46 -1.86 9.14
N LYS A 144 -14.28 -1.04 9.82
CA LYS A 144 -14.02 -0.52 11.16
C LYS A 144 -13.72 -1.58 12.24
N ASP A 145 -14.09 -2.84 11.98
CA ASP A 145 -13.90 -3.97 12.89
C ASP A 145 -12.66 -4.81 12.49
N GLY A 146 -11.82 -4.29 11.58
CA GLY A 146 -10.59 -4.94 11.14
C GLY A 146 -10.80 -6.06 10.12
N LYS A 147 -11.97 -6.14 9.47
CA LYS A 147 -12.31 -7.25 8.56
C LYS A 147 -12.32 -6.80 7.10
N LYS A 148 -11.69 -7.61 6.25
CA LYS A 148 -11.74 -7.50 4.78
C LYS A 148 -13.15 -7.51 4.22
N LEU A 149 -13.47 -6.59 3.31
CA LEU A 149 -14.84 -6.35 2.83
C LEU A 149 -15.17 -7.10 1.55
N PHE A 150 -14.22 -7.35 0.66
CA PHE A 150 -14.50 -7.73 -0.72
C PHE A 150 -15.38 -8.96 -0.87
N ASP A 151 -15.00 -10.09 -0.27
CA ASP A 151 -15.79 -11.33 -0.39
C ASP A 151 -17.20 -11.17 0.18
N ARG A 152 -17.34 -10.37 1.26
CA ARG A 152 -18.63 -10.07 1.88
C ARG A 152 -19.45 -9.11 1.00
N ALA A 153 -18.80 -8.15 0.36
CA ALA A 153 -19.40 -7.21 -0.59
C ALA A 153 -19.95 -7.98 -1.80
N VAL A 154 -19.16 -8.86 -2.41
CA VAL A 154 -19.59 -9.74 -3.51
C VAL A 154 -20.80 -10.58 -3.09
N LYS A 155 -20.78 -11.18 -1.90
CA LYS A 155 -21.91 -11.98 -1.41
C LYS A 155 -23.19 -11.16 -1.24
N LYS A 156 -23.09 -9.89 -0.82
CA LYS A 156 -24.24 -9.01 -0.55
C LYS A 156 -24.74 -8.28 -1.79
N LEU A 157 -23.84 -7.78 -2.62
CA LEU A 157 -24.08 -6.80 -3.69
C LEU A 157 -23.83 -7.40 -5.11
N GLY A 158 -23.23 -8.58 -5.18
CA GLY A 158 -22.84 -9.24 -6.43
C GLY A 158 -21.56 -8.67 -7.04
N VAL A 159 -20.91 -9.44 -7.91
CA VAL A 159 -19.69 -9.06 -8.65
C VAL A 159 -19.88 -7.74 -9.42
N LEU A 160 -18.85 -6.90 -9.46
CA LEU A 160 -18.84 -5.62 -10.18
C LEU A 160 -18.72 -5.82 -11.69
N LYS A 161 -19.31 -4.90 -12.45
CA LYS A 161 -18.96 -4.64 -13.85
C LYS A 161 -17.79 -3.67 -13.95
N ALA A 162 -17.25 -3.50 -15.16
CA ALA A 162 -16.14 -2.59 -15.43
C ALA A 162 -16.38 -1.13 -14.99
N ASP A 163 -17.61 -0.63 -15.10
CA ASP A 163 -18.02 0.74 -14.76
C ASP A 163 -18.57 0.90 -13.34
N GLU A 164 -18.43 -0.14 -12.50
CA GLU A 164 -18.93 -0.16 -11.13
C GLU A 164 -17.80 -0.21 -10.10
N MET A 165 -18.05 0.33 -8.91
CA MET A 165 -17.21 0.16 -7.73
C MET A 165 -18.06 -0.06 -6.47
N TYR A 166 -17.45 -0.59 -5.42
CA TYR A 166 -18.01 -0.55 -4.08
C TYR A 166 -17.61 0.74 -3.38
N ALA A 167 -18.57 1.44 -2.78
CA ALA A 167 -18.33 2.67 -2.03
C ALA A 167 -19.27 2.79 -0.83
N PHE A 168 -18.91 3.64 0.12
CA PHE A 168 -19.72 3.89 1.32
C PHE A 168 -20.78 4.96 1.08
N GLU A 169 -22.00 4.71 1.53
CA GLU A 169 -23.10 5.68 1.54
C GLU A 169 -23.64 5.87 2.98
N PRO A 170 -23.47 7.05 3.60
CA PRO A 170 -22.79 8.25 3.08
C PRO A 170 -21.28 8.05 2.92
N ALA A 171 -20.64 8.89 2.09
CA ALA A 171 -19.20 8.87 1.89
C ALA A 171 -18.44 9.18 3.19
N LEU A 172 -17.22 8.65 3.33
CA LEU A 172 -16.42 8.78 4.56
C LEU A 172 -16.16 10.24 4.94
N ALA A 173 -15.87 11.10 3.96
CA ALA A 173 -15.68 12.54 4.18
C ALA A 173 -16.93 13.26 4.75
N LEU A 174 -18.11 12.63 4.65
CA LEU A 174 -19.38 13.13 5.18
C LEU A 174 -19.82 12.38 6.44
N GLY A 175 -18.89 11.73 7.16
CA GLY A 175 -19.19 10.96 8.37
C GLY A 175 -19.69 9.54 8.08
N GLY A 176 -19.43 9.03 6.87
CA GLY A 176 -19.65 7.63 6.52
C GLY A 176 -18.91 6.67 7.43
N VAL A 177 -19.43 5.45 7.51
CA VAL A 177 -18.86 4.40 8.36
C VAL A 177 -18.38 3.26 7.47
N GLU A 178 -17.12 2.89 7.64
CA GLU A 178 -16.49 1.76 6.97
C GLU A 178 -17.10 0.44 7.43
N SER A 179 -18.25 0.08 6.87
CA SER A 179 -18.98 -1.13 7.24
C SER A 179 -19.71 -1.70 6.03
N LEU A 180 -19.78 -3.03 5.98
CA LEU A 180 -20.54 -3.75 4.96
C LEU A 180 -22.00 -3.28 4.86
N THR A 181 -22.60 -2.81 5.96
CA THR A 181 -23.98 -2.29 5.99
C THR A 181 -24.16 -1.11 5.05
N TYR A 182 -23.20 -0.17 5.06
CA TYR A 182 -23.22 1.09 4.30
C TYR A 182 -22.52 0.99 2.95
N LEU A 183 -21.96 -0.18 2.62
CA LEU A 183 -21.37 -0.42 1.32
C LEU A 183 -22.48 -0.60 0.27
N ALA A 184 -22.36 0.15 -0.83
CA ALA A 184 -23.21 0.11 -2.00
C ALA A 184 -22.37 -0.16 -3.25
N LYS A 185 -23.04 -0.64 -4.30
CA LYS A 185 -22.49 -0.74 -5.65
C LYS A 185 -22.92 0.50 -6.42
N VAL A 186 -21.96 1.28 -6.90
CA VAL A 186 -22.19 2.59 -7.51
C VAL A 186 -21.52 2.68 -8.87
N ASN A 187 -21.98 3.62 -9.71
CA ASN A 187 -21.30 3.93 -10.97
C ASN A 187 -19.96 4.64 -10.68
N LEU A 188 -18.86 4.06 -11.14
CA LEU A 188 -17.51 4.48 -10.80
C LEU A 188 -17.20 5.91 -11.27
N PRO A 189 -17.39 6.29 -12.56
CA PRO A 189 -17.11 7.65 -13.01
C PRO A 189 -17.90 8.72 -12.25
N VAL A 190 -19.19 8.49 -12.02
CA VAL A 190 -20.06 9.43 -11.29
C VAL A 190 -19.63 9.56 -9.83
N HIS A 191 -19.35 8.44 -9.17
CA HIS A 191 -18.98 8.43 -7.77
C HIS A 191 -17.58 9.03 -7.53
N MET A 192 -16.63 8.84 -8.45
CA MET A 192 -15.31 9.49 -8.39
C MET A 192 -15.40 11.01 -8.44
N LYS A 193 -16.24 11.56 -9.33
CA LYS A 193 -16.50 13.01 -9.40
C LYS A 193 -17.15 13.54 -8.13
N LEU A 194 -18.08 12.78 -7.55
CA LEU A 194 -18.69 13.12 -6.27
C LEU A 194 -17.64 13.16 -5.15
N LEU A 195 -16.78 12.13 -5.05
CA LEU A 195 -15.72 12.06 -4.04
C LEU A 195 -14.76 13.24 -4.14
N LYS A 196 -14.32 13.61 -5.35
CA LYS A 196 -13.41 14.76 -5.52
C LYS A 196 -14.00 16.06 -4.96
N GLN A 197 -15.31 16.27 -5.06
CA GLN A 197 -15.95 17.49 -4.57
C GLN A 197 -16.04 17.58 -3.04
N MET A 198 -16.02 16.45 -2.34
CA MET A 198 -16.28 16.40 -0.90
C MET A 198 -15.13 15.86 -0.06
N THR A 199 -14.14 15.23 -0.68
CA THR A 199 -13.02 14.59 0.00
C THR A 199 -11.73 15.35 -0.28
N PRO A 200 -11.18 16.10 0.70
CA PRO A 200 -9.89 16.77 0.56
C PRO A 200 -8.77 15.75 0.34
N LEU A 201 -7.88 16.02 -0.59
CA LEU A 201 -6.71 15.19 -0.84
C LEU A 201 -5.58 15.52 0.13
N ARG A 202 -4.91 14.50 0.65
CA ARG A 202 -3.71 14.61 1.47
C ARG A 202 -2.63 13.71 0.88
N LEU A 203 -1.43 14.25 0.71
CA LEU A 203 -0.25 13.44 0.45
C LEU A 203 0.13 12.73 1.75
N ARG A 204 0.42 11.44 1.66
CA ARG A 204 0.93 10.64 2.76
C ARG A 204 2.27 10.03 2.36
N THR A 205 3.32 10.50 2.98
CA THR A 205 4.68 10.01 2.81
C THR A 205 4.98 8.89 3.82
N PHE A 206 6.13 8.23 3.64
CA PHE A 206 6.70 7.34 4.65
C PHE A 206 6.91 8.06 6.00
N GLU A 207 7.31 9.33 5.97
CA GLU A 207 7.51 10.16 7.15
C GLU A 207 6.18 10.42 7.90
N ASP A 208 5.08 10.62 7.18
CA ASP A 208 3.75 10.77 7.78
C ASP A 208 3.28 9.48 8.47
N LEU A 209 3.62 8.32 7.90
CA LEU A 209 3.31 7.01 8.48
C LEU A 209 4.11 6.78 9.76
N SER A 210 5.41 7.09 9.74
CA SER A 210 6.28 6.90 10.89
C SER A 210 5.95 7.87 12.02
N ALA A 211 5.58 9.13 11.70
CA ALA A 211 5.03 10.07 12.67
C ALA A 211 3.72 9.57 13.30
N ALA A 212 2.81 8.98 12.51
CA ALA A 212 1.56 8.45 13.03
C ALA A 212 1.73 7.22 13.96
N LEU A 213 2.73 6.38 13.68
CA LEU A 213 2.99 5.15 14.45
C LEU A 213 3.86 5.39 15.69
N TYR A 214 4.88 6.25 15.57
CA TYR A 214 5.92 6.42 16.59
C TYR A 214 5.94 7.82 17.22
N GLY A 215 5.06 8.72 16.79
CA GLY A 215 5.00 10.11 17.29
C GLY A 215 6.12 11.02 16.78
N VAL A 216 7.00 10.51 15.90
CA VAL A 216 8.11 11.24 15.28
C VAL A 216 8.30 10.75 13.84
N SER A 217 8.62 11.67 12.93
CA SER A 217 8.91 11.35 11.52
C SER A 217 10.30 10.73 11.39
N TYR A 218 10.36 9.55 10.80
CA TYR A 218 11.56 8.89 10.29
C TYR A 218 11.56 8.95 8.76
N SER A 219 12.68 9.33 8.18
CA SER A 219 12.95 9.13 6.75
C SER A 219 13.38 7.68 6.47
N VAL A 220 13.30 7.24 5.21
CA VAL A 220 13.86 5.93 4.82
C VAL A 220 15.36 5.89 5.11
N ASP A 221 16.08 6.98 4.91
CA ASP A 221 17.51 7.10 5.22
C ASP A 221 17.81 6.94 6.73
N ASP A 222 16.92 7.41 7.62
CA ASP A 222 17.06 7.18 9.06
C ASP A 222 16.98 5.68 9.43
N LEU A 223 16.30 4.88 8.60
CA LEU A 223 16.11 3.45 8.81
C LEU A 223 17.11 2.59 8.03
N THR A 224 17.56 3.04 6.86
CA THR A 224 18.48 2.31 5.96
C THR A 224 19.94 2.68 6.19
N SER A 225 20.23 3.84 6.79
CA SER A 225 21.56 4.13 7.35
C SER A 225 21.96 3.11 8.43
N GLY A 226 20.99 2.33 8.95
CA GLY A 226 21.14 1.18 9.84
C GLY A 226 21.88 -0.05 9.32
N GLN A 227 22.40 -0.07 8.09
CA GLN A 227 23.43 -1.08 7.74
C GLN A 227 24.81 -0.72 8.32
N ASP A 228 25.01 0.50 8.82
CA ASP A 228 26.12 0.87 9.71
C ASP A 228 25.69 1.80 10.90
N ALA A 229 24.41 2.14 11.04
CA ALA A 229 23.91 2.85 12.21
C ALA A 229 23.68 1.87 13.36
N GLU A 230 24.52 1.99 14.39
CA GLU A 230 24.34 1.30 15.66
C GLU A 230 22.93 1.54 16.19
N SER A 231 22.21 0.44 16.46
CA SER A 231 21.04 0.46 17.33
C SER A 231 21.34 1.34 18.55
N PRO A 232 20.48 2.31 18.91
CA PRO A 232 20.67 3.08 20.14
C PRO A 232 20.67 2.18 21.39
N TYR A 233 20.24 0.92 21.26
CA TYR A 233 20.46 -0.15 22.22
C TYR A 233 21.59 -1.05 21.75
N GLN A 234 22.80 -0.77 22.22
CA GLN A 234 24.03 -1.36 21.71
C GLN A 234 24.23 -2.83 22.16
N GLU A 235 23.54 -3.31 23.20
CA GLU A 235 23.53 -4.71 23.61
C GLU A 235 22.17 -5.05 24.29
N SER A 236 21.56 -6.19 23.96
CA SER A 236 20.34 -6.70 24.62
C SER A 236 20.52 -8.15 25.09
N VAL A 237 20.00 -8.48 26.27
CA VAL A 237 20.15 -9.80 26.92
C VAL A 237 18.79 -10.24 27.48
N GLN A 238 18.41 -11.48 27.24
CA GLN A 238 17.16 -12.03 27.80
C GLN A 238 17.27 -12.12 29.33
N ALA A 239 16.19 -11.82 30.05
CA ALA A 239 16.15 -12.01 31.49
C ALA A 239 16.43 -13.48 31.85
N GLY A 240 17.27 -13.70 32.87
CA GLY A 240 17.77 -15.04 33.23
C GLY A 240 19.09 -15.43 32.56
N GLU A 241 19.56 -14.67 31.55
CA GLU A 241 20.87 -14.90 30.91
C GLU A 241 22.00 -14.13 31.59
N VAL A 242 23.23 -14.56 31.29
CA VAL A 242 24.46 -13.98 31.85
C VAL A 242 24.73 -12.60 31.24
N CYS A 243 24.97 -11.65 32.11
CA CYS A 243 25.33 -10.28 31.82
C CYS A 243 26.70 -10.20 31.11
N PRO A 244 26.76 -9.73 29.86
CA PRO A 244 27.97 -9.74 29.05
C PRO A 244 28.95 -8.64 29.46
N ARG A 245 28.45 -7.59 30.11
CA ARG A 245 29.19 -6.38 30.50
C ARG A 245 28.71 -5.80 31.82
N THR A 246 29.64 -5.21 32.57
CA THR A 246 29.36 -4.51 33.82
C THR A 246 28.82 -3.11 33.56
N GLY A 247 27.67 -2.75 34.14
CA GLY A 247 27.07 -1.41 34.14
C GLY A 247 25.57 -1.44 34.31
N TYR A 248 24.87 -0.39 33.88
CA TYR A 248 23.43 -0.25 33.99
C TYR A 248 22.71 -0.83 32.78
N TRP A 249 21.59 -1.49 33.07
CA TRP A 249 20.68 -2.12 32.12
C TRP A 249 19.26 -1.69 32.43
N THR A 250 18.43 -1.48 31.41
CA THR A 250 17.02 -1.10 31.55
C THR A 250 16.12 -2.12 30.88
N THR A 251 14.84 -2.15 31.24
CA THR A 251 13.86 -3.01 30.59
C THR A 251 12.49 -2.32 30.52
N PRO A 252 11.78 -2.39 29.38
CA PRO A 252 10.43 -1.86 29.27
C PRO A 252 9.44 -2.46 30.28
N ALA A 253 9.71 -3.67 30.79
CA ALA A 253 8.91 -4.30 31.84
C ALA A 253 8.97 -3.55 33.18
N GLN A 254 9.98 -2.71 33.41
CA GLN A 254 10.10 -1.84 34.58
C GLN A 254 10.49 -0.42 34.12
N PRO A 255 9.52 0.35 33.59
CA PRO A 255 9.75 1.72 33.14
C PRO A 255 10.39 2.58 34.24
N ASP A 256 11.22 3.55 33.83
CA ASP A 256 11.89 4.52 34.71
C ASP A 256 12.85 3.91 35.75
N THR A 257 13.27 2.65 35.55
CA THR A 257 14.25 1.99 36.40
C THR A 257 15.44 1.48 35.61
N ARG A 258 16.61 1.45 36.27
CA ARG A 258 17.83 0.83 35.77
C ARG A 258 18.38 -0.15 36.78
N HIS A 259 18.94 -1.25 36.31
CA HIS A 259 19.54 -2.31 37.08
C HIS A 259 21.05 -2.34 36.83
N TYR A 260 21.83 -2.21 37.89
CA TYR A 260 23.28 -2.37 37.79
C TYR A 260 23.64 -3.85 37.86
N CYS A 261 24.34 -4.33 36.84
CA CYS A 261 24.74 -5.72 36.72
C CYS A 261 26.24 -5.82 36.43
N LYS A 262 26.95 -6.75 37.09
CA LYS A 262 28.35 -7.01 36.77
C LYS A 262 28.47 -8.11 35.72
N LYS A 263 29.49 -8.02 34.87
CA LYS A 263 29.83 -9.07 33.91
C LYS A 263 29.94 -10.43 34.61
N GLY A 264 29.20 -11.42 34.11
CA GLY A 264 29.14 -12.77 34.68
C GLY A 264 28.03 -13.00 35.70
N GLU A 265 27.33 -11.96 36.16
CA GLU A 265 26.10 -12.08 36.95
C GLU A 265 24.91 -12.37 36.03
N VAL A 266 23.81 -12.88 36.59
CA VAL A 266 22.59 -13.17 35.83
C VAL A 266 21.64 -11.99 35.93
N LEU A 267 21.12 -11.53 34.80
CA LEU A 267 20.12 -10.46 34.77
C LEU A 267 18.77 -10.97 35.32
N PRO A 268 18.08 -10.20 36.17
CA PRO A 268 16.96 -10.70 36.93
C PRO A 268 15.73 -10.98 36.05
N GLU A 269 15.04 -12.07 36.35
CA GLU A 269 13.70 -12.37 35.85
C GLU A 269 12.66 -11.50 36.56
N ILE A 270 11.76 -10.87 35.80
CA ILE A 270 10.65 -10.09 36.34
C ILE A 270 9.40 -10.97 36.30
N LYS A 271 8.98 -11.48 37.47
CA LYS A 271 7.96 -12.54 37.60
C LYS A 271 6.50 -12.04 37.72
N GLU A 272 6.26 -10.74 37.62
CA GLU A 272 4.95 -10.15 37.92
C GLU A 272 4.31 -9.37 36.77
N GLN A 273 4.44 -9.82 35.52
CA GLN A 273 3.73 -9.16 34.42
C GLN A 273 3.28 -10.14 33.33
N ASP A 274 2.07 -9.91 32.78
CA ASP A 274 1.49 -10.60 31.61
C ASP A 274 2.24 -10.33 30.28
N TRP A 275 3.43 -9.74 30.38
CA TRP A 275 4.34 -9.55 29.27
C TRP A 275 5.06 -10.88 29.01
N GLY A 276 5.29 -11.22 27.74
CA GLY A 276 6.03 -12.42 27.34
C GLY A 276 7.50 -12.39 27.78
N GLU A 277 8.39 -12.85 26.92
CA GLU A 277 9.82 -12.88 27.23
C GLU A 277 10.36 -11.45 27.50
N VAL A 278 11.07 -11.28 28.62
CA VAL A 278 11.62 -9.98 29.05
C VAL A 278 13.07 -9.85 28.59
N TYR A 279 13.41 -8.69 28.02
CA TYR A 279 14.75 -8.34 27.62
C TYR A 279 15.27 -7.12 28.39
N TRP A 280 16.55 -7.18 28.73
CA TRP A 280 17.33 -6.09 29.32
C TRP A 280 18.20 -5.45 28.24
N TYR A 281 18.30 -4.13 28.25
CA TYR A 281 19.03 -3.33 27.27
C TYR A 281 20.09 -2.51 27.97
N TRP A 282 21.30 -2.45 27.41
CA TRP A 282 22.40 -1.67 27.97
C TRP A 282 22.09 -0.17 28.01
N ASP A 283 22.38 0.48 29.15
CA ASP A 283 22.08 1.88 29.44
C ASP A 283 23.32 2.70 29.84
N GLY A 284 24.51 2.10 29.85
CA GLY A 284 25.79 2.77 30.15
C GLY A 284 26.45 2.34 31.46
N GLU A 285 27.62 2.91 31.78
CA GLU A 285 28.39 2.61 33.00
C GLU A 285 27.86 3.31 34.27
#